data_AF-A0A1V5XHD4-F1
#
_entry.id   AF-A0A1V5XHD4-F1
#
_cell.length_a   1.000
_cell.length_b   1.000
_cell.length_c   1.000
_cell.angle_alpha   90.00
_cell.angle_beta   90.00
_cell.angle_gamma   90.00
#
_symmetry.space_group_name_H-M   'P 1'
#
loop_
_entity.id
_entity.type
_entity.pdbx_description
1 polymer ?
#
loop_
_entity_poly.entity_id
_entity_poly.type
_entity_poly.pdbx_seq_one_letter_code
_entity_poly.pdbx_strand_id
1 'polypeptide(L)'
;MKGLSKIEKRNRAQGWKHAKLSGHENEKLIENLIKDNKGFQKRLLKRTFKENCQIASISFGGLKETNVEGVLSDCKTKSKTDIYINLSDGTKLNISIKKSLCGQVYLIGDMRFIRGFELQYSKKIPDRVKRAIKLFWGSAPDVLSIIDEIDGKHKVYEVRKHRLVAESLKKYDKNLYDGLIDWFNENICEIIDFCFSRGLAKNENDWADVIWYINKLGENDVDELFPINEIFKAKKPQAEYGKVGGGTTIQLPFGFVQWHQEQMQFHHSYEKIKALIK
;
A
#
# COMPACT_ATOMS: atom_id res chain seq x y z
N MET A 1 16.14 26.76 35.57
CA MET A 1 15.34 25.54 35.30
C MET A 1 14.57 25.75 34.01
N LYS A 2 14.99 25.10 32.92
CA LYS A 2 14.33 25.18 31.61
C LYS A 2 13.10 24.26 31.61
N GLY A 3 11.96 24.81 31.21
CA GLY A 3 10.70 24.10 31.07
C GLY A 3 10.80 22.99 30.03
N LEU A 4 10.53 21.76 30.48
CA LEU A 4 10.23 20.63 29.61
C LEU A 4 8.88 20.91 28.95
N SER A 5 8.89 21.17 27.64
CA SER A 5 7.66 21.15 26.86
C SER A 5 7.09 19.73 26.90
N LYS A 6 5.92 19.58 27.52
CA LYS A 6 5.12 18.37 27.41
C LYS A 6 4.80 18.18 25.94
N ILE A 7 5.45 17.22 25.28
CA ILE A 7 4.98 16.69 24.01
C ILE A 7 3.63 16.05 24.32
N GLU A 8 2.54 16.77 24.00
CA GLU A 8 1.19 16.23 24.09
C GLU A 8 1.12 14.98 23.21
N LYS A 9 1.02 13.80 23.84
CA LYS A 9 0.77 12.54 23.14
C LYS A 9 -0.62 12.63 22.53
N ARG A 10 -0.66 12.97 21.23
CA ARG A 10 -1.89 12.94 20.42
C ARG A 10 -2.50 11.54 20.49
N ASN A 11 -3.81 11.46 20.67
CA ASN A 11 -4.49 10.18 20.54
C ASN A 11 -4.48 9.73 19.07
N ARG A 12 -4.77 8.46 18.80
CA ARG A 12 -4.65 7.85 17.46
C ARG A 12 -5.46 8.59 16.38
N ALA A 13 -6.67 9.05 16.72
CA ALA A 13 -7.53 9.78 15.80
C ALA A 13 -6.99 11.19 15.47
N GLN A 14 -6.50 11.90 16.48
CA GLN A 14 -5.82 13.20 16.32
C GLN A 14 -4.53 13.05 15.50
N GLY A 15 -3.76 11.98 15.74
CA GLY A 15 -2.58 11.64 14.96
C GLY A 15 -2.90 11.42 13.48
N TRP A 16 -3.98 10.70 13.18
CA TRP A 16 -4.41 10.45 11.80
C TRP A 16 -4.90 11.71 11.10
N LYS A 17 -5.71 12.55 11.78
CA LYS A 17 -6.18 13.83 11.23
C LYS A 17 -5.01 14.75 10.91
N HIS A 18 -4.03 14.84 11.80
CA HIS A 18 -2.81 15.62 11.57
C HIS A 18 -1.97 15.07 10.42
N ALA A 19 -1.80 13.75 10.33
CA ALA A 19 -1.07 13.10 9.24
C ALA A 19 -1.70 13.40 7.88
N LYS A 20 -3.03 13.42 7.79
CA LYS A 20 -3.75 13.80 6.57
C LYS A 20 -3.57 15.27 6.18
N LEU A 21 -3.78 16.17 7.14
CA LEU A 21 -3.66 17.61 6.89
C LEU A 21 -2.24 17.99 6.42
N SER A 22 -1.22 17.48 7.12
CA SER A 22 0.17 17.67 6.74
C SER A 22 0.55 16.93 5.44
N GLY A 23 -0.15 15.84 5.10
CA GLY A 23 -0.06 15.21 3.77
C GLY A 23 -0.45 16.16 2.65
N HIS A 24 -1.66 16.74 2.75
CA HIS A 24 -2.17 17.69 1.75
C HIS A 24 -1.32 18.98 1.66
N GLU A 25 -0.80 19.45 2.79
CA GLU A 25 0.10 20.61 2.81
C GLU A 25 1.42 20.30 2.06
N ASN A 26 1.99 19.12 2.29
CA ASN A 26 3.17 18.65 1.57
C ASN A 26 2.93 18.59 0.04
N GLU A 27 1.81 18.01 -0.38
CA GLU A 27 1.41 17.96 -1.79
C GLU A 27 1.30 19.35 -2.42
N LYS A 28 0.72 20.32 -1.71
CA LYS A 28 0.60 21.70 -2.18
C LYS A 28 1.95 22.39 -2.35
N LEU A 29 2.90 22.14 -1.45
CA LEU A 29 4.27 22.65 -1.57
C LEU A 29 5.00 22.03 -2.77
N ILE A 30 4.80 20.73 -3.00
CA ILE A 30 5.35 20.04 -4.17
C ILE A 30 4.72 20.56 -5.46
N GLU A 31 3.42 20.83 -5.46
CA GLU A 31 2.71 21.43 -6.59
C GLU A 31 3.34 22.76 -7.02
N ASN A 32 3.52 23.68 -6.08
CA ASN A 32 4.16 24.97 -6.35
C ASN A 32 5.60 24.78 -6.84
N LEU A 33 6.35 23.86 -6.22
CA LEU A 33 7.73 23.59 -6.61
C LEU A 33 7.85 23.11 -8.06
N ILE A 34 6.97 22.21 -8.52
CA ILE A 34 7.01 21.73 -9.90
C ILE A 34 6.57 22.83 -10.86
N LYS A 35 5.52 23.60 -10.54
CA LYS A 35 5.00 24.67 -11.40
C LYS A 35 6.02 25.80 -11.61
N ASP A 36 6.72 26.20 -10.56
CA ASP A 36 7.52 27.43 -10.56
C ASP A 36 9.01 27.19 -10.89
N ASN A 37 9.48 25.95 -10.87
CA ASN A 37 10.91 25.64 -11.00
C ASN A 37 11.23 24.73 -12.20
N LYS A 38 11.57 25.32 -13.35
CA LYS A 38 11.99 24.57 -14.55
C LYS A 38 13.23 23.69 -14.33
N GLY A 39 14.16 24.11 -13.47
CA GLY A 39 15.32 23.30 -13.11
C GLY A 39 14.92 22.03 -12.37
N PHE A 40 13.90 22.12 -11.51
CA PHE A 40 13.30 20.99 -10.82
C PHE A 40 12.57 20.05 -11.80
N GLN A 41 11.77 20.59 -12.72
CA GLN A 41 11.10 19.79 -13.76
C GLN A 41 12.10 18.96 -14.57
N LYS A 42 13.22 19.54 -15.00
CA LYS A 42 14.29 18.81 -15.71
C LYS A 42 14.87 17.67 -14.89
N ARG A 43 15.12 17.89 -13.60
CA ARG A 43 15.62 16.84 -12.69
C ARG A 43 14.60 15.72 -12.47
N LEU A 44 13.32 16.08 -12.35
CA LEU A 44 12.22 15.12 -12.24
C LEU A 44 12.17 14.20 -13.46
N LEU A 45 12.13 14.79 -14.67
CA LEU A 45 12.08 14.03 -15.92
C LEU A 45 13.30 13.14 -16.13
N LYS A 46 14.50 13.60 -15.79
CA LYS A 46 15.72 12.77 -15.85
C LYS A 46 15.64 11.55 -14.94
N ARG A 47 15.07 11.71 -13.73
CA ARG A 47 14.93 10.63 -12.74
C ARG A 47 13.84 9.61 -13.09
N THR A 48 12.99 9.94 -14.06
CA THR A 48 11.92 9.07 -14.55
C THR A 48 12.16 8.58 -15.99
N PHE A 49 13.38 8.74 -16.52
CA PHE A 49 13.78 8.35 -17.88
C PHE A 49 12.98 9.04 -18.99
N LYS A 50 12.61 10.30 -18.75
CA LYS A 50 11.83 11.16 -19.64
C LYS A 50 12.58 12.46 -19.99
N GLU A 51 13.92 12.46 -19.95
CA GLU A 51 14.73 13.68 -20.17
C GLU A 51 14.53 14.35 -21.54
N ASN A 52 14.06 13.60 -22.54
CA ASN A 52 13.80 14.11 -23.89
C ASN A 52 12.40 14.74 -24.04
N CYS A 53 11.59 14.74 -22.99
CA CYS A 53 10.25 15.31 -22.98
C CYS A 53 10.20 16.69 -22.30
N GLN A 54 9.11 17.41 -22.50
CA GLN A 54 8.75 18.58 -21.70
C GLN A 54 7.42 18.31 -20.98
N ILE A 55 7.22 18.96 -19.84
CA ILE A 55 5.92 18.95 -19.16
C ILE A 55 4.97 19.86 -19.93
N ALA A 56 3.92 19.29 -20.51
CA ALA A 56 2.86 20.03 -21.20
C ALA A 56 1.81 20.55 -20.21
N SER A 57 1.40 19.71 -19.25
CA SER A 57 0.49 20.12 -18.18
C SER A 57 0.63 19.24 -16.94
N ILE A 58 0.18 19.77 -15.80
CA ILE A 58 0.19 19.06 -14.51
C ILE A 58 -1.17 19.24 -13.85
N SER A 59 -1.74 18.15 -13.34
CA SER A 59 -2.90 18.19 -12.45
C SER A 59 -2.63 17.39 -11.17
N PHE A 60 -3.33 17.74 -10.10
CA PHE A 60 -3.11 17.18 -8.76
C PHE A 60 -4.38 16.51 -8.26
N GLY A 61 -4.24 15.27 -7.82
CA GLY A 61 -5.31 14.44 -7.29
C GLY A 61 -5.64 14.75 -5.82
N GLY A 62 -4.66 14.98 -4.95
CA GLY A 62 -4.85 14.92 -3.50
C GLY A 62 -5.89 15.90 -2.90
N LEU A 63 -5.71 17.21 -3.10
CA LEU A 63 -6.65 18.22 -2.55
C LEU A 63 -8.06 18.19 -3.19
N LYS A 64 -8.22 17.52 -4.33
CA LYS A 64 -9.46 17.40 -5.11
C LYS A 64 -9.72 15.94 -5.47
N GLU A 65 -9.51 15.02 -4.52
CA GLU A 65 -9.44 13.59 -4.78
C GLU A 65 -10.80 13.04 -5.25
N THR A 66 -11.03 13.06 -6.55
CA THR A 66 -12.23 12.56 -7.18
C THR A 66 -12.19 11.04 -7.23
N ASN A 67 -13.35 10.46 -7.05
CA ASN A 67 -13.54 9.04 -7.22
C ASN A 67 -13.44 8.68 -8.72
N VAL A 68 -12.56 7.75 -9.06
CA VAL A 68 -12.42 7.18 -10.41
C VAL A 68 -13.25 5.92 -10.56
N GLU A 69 -13.45 5.47 -11.79
CA GLU A 69 -14.13 4.21 -12.06
C GLU A 69 -13.32 3.02 -11.54
N GLY A 70 -13.99 2.12 -10.81
CA GLY A 70 -13.40 0.92 -10.28
C GLY A 70 -13.58 -0.29 -11.19
N VAL A 71 -12.70 -1.27 -11.05
CA VAL A 71 -12.77 -2.55 -11.79
C VAL A 71 -13.92 -3.44 -11.32
N LEU A 72 -14.40 -3.25 -10.09
CA LEU A 72 -15.61 -3.90 -9.59
C LEU A 72 -16.84 -3.19 -10.17
N SER A 73 -17.83 -3.95 -10.64
CA SER A 73 -19.09 -3.45 -11.22
C SER A 73 -19.71 -2.34 -10.36
N ASP A 74 -20.06 -1.22 -11.00
CA ASP A 74 -20.69 -0.03 -10.39
C ASP A 74 -19.96 0.52 -9.15
N CYS A 75 -18.65 0.24 -9.03
CA CYS A 75 -17.84 0.73 -7.94
C CYS A 75 -17.08 1.98 -8.37
N LYS A 76 -17.07 2.98 -7.49
CA LYS A 76 -16.11 4.07 -7.52
C LYS A 76 -14.95 3.78 -6.57
N THR A 77 -13.75 4.26 -6.88
CA THR A 77 -12.57 4.06 -6.03
C THR A 77 -11.64 5.27 -6.05
N LYS A 78 -10.64 5.25 -5.17
CA LYS A 78 -9.60 6.27 -5.12
C LYS A 78 -8.42 5.84 -5.99
N SER A 79 -7.97 6.76 -6.82
CA SER A 79 -6.73 6.62 -7.58
C SER A 79 -5.54 6.51 -6.63
N LYS A 80 -4.46 5.86 -7.06
CA LYS A 80 -3.16 5.85 -6.35
C LYS A 80 -2.28 7.04 -6.73
N THR A 81 -2.71 7.82 -7.72
CA THR A 81 -1.98 8.91 -8.33
C THR A 81 -2.33 10.23 -7.65
N ASP A 82 -1.31 10.88 -7.11
CA ASP A 82 -1.42 12.19 -6.45
C ASP A 82 -1.08 13.33 -7.42
N ILE A 83 -0.22 13.07 -8.42
CA ILE A 83 0.15 14.03 -9.48
C ILE A 83 0.04 13.35 -10.84
N TYR A 84 -0.66 13.99 -11.77
CA TYR A 84 -0.73 13.60 -13.17
C TYR A 84 0.07 14.60 -13.99
N ILE A 85 1.10 14.13 -14.71
CA ILE A 85 1.91 14.95 -15.60
C ILE A 85 1.68 14.49 -17.02
N ASN A 86 1.17 15.38 -17.88
CA ASN A 86 1.12 15.15 -19.31
C ASN A 86 2.39 15.70 -19.95
N LEU A 87 3.03 14.90 -20.78
CA LEU A 87 4.27 15.23 -21.47
C LEU A 87 4.00 15.71 -22.90
N SER A 88 4.95 16.44 -23.47
CA SER A 88 4.87 17.02 -24.82
C SER A 88 4.79 15.98 -25.93
N ASP A 89 5.23 14.74 -25.67
CA ASP A 89 5.15 13.61 -26.59
C ASP A 89 3.78 12.88 -26.52
N GLY A 90 2.84 13.39 -25.71
CA GLY A 90 1.53 12.80 -25.49
C GLY A 90 1.52 11.69 -24.42
N THR A 91 2.69 11.29 -23.90
CA THR A 91 2.77 10.30 -22.81
C THR A 91 2.45 10.94 -21.46
N LYS A 92 2.19 10.10 -20.46
CA LYS A 92 1.89 10.52 -19.08
C LYS A 92 2.94 10.02 -18.10
N LEU A 93 3.00 10.71 -16.98
CA LEU A 93 3.78 10.34 -15.81
C LEU A 93 2.93 10.58 -14.57
N ASN A 94 2.38 9.51 -14.04
CA ASN A 94 1.53 9.51 -12.85
C ASN A 94 2.39 9.18 -11.62
N ILE A 95 2.29 10.03 -10.59
CA ILE A 95 3.15 9.94 -9.41
C ILE A 95 2.30 9.75 -8.15
N SER A 96 2.68 8.76 -7.34
CA SER A 96 2.17 8.57 -5.98
C SER A 96 3.17 9.13 -4.97
N ILE A 97 2.78 10.13 -4.18
CA ILE A 97 3.62 10.78 -3.17
C ILE A 97 3.57 9.97 -1.87
N LYS A 98 4.71 9.89 -1.19
CA LYS A 98 4.88 9.36 0.16
C LYS A 98 5.63 10.38 1.00
N LYS A 99 4.90 11.06 1.90
CA LYS A 99 5.47 12.04 2.84
C LYS A 99 6.33 11.40 3.93
N SER A 100 5.89 10.23 4.42
CA SER A 100 6.52 9.48 5.50
C SER A 100 7.39 8.35 4.95
N LEU A 101 8.45 7.99 5.68
CA LEU A 101 9.33 6.86 5.33
C LEU A 101 8.69 5.49 5.62
N CYS A 102 7.59 5.46 6.37
CA CYS A 102 6.76 4.29 6.57
C CYS A 102 5.30 4.69 6.80
N GLY A 103 4.37 3.84 6.41
CA GLY A 103 2.95 4.10 6.62
C GLY A 103 2.04 3.19 5.80
N GLN A 104 0.74 3.44 5.89
CA GLN A 104 -0.25 2.73 5.11
C GLN A 104 -0.13 3.12 3.62
N VAL A 105 -0.02 2.12 2.75
CA VAL A 105 -0.11 2.30 1.28
C VAL A 105 -1.47 1.87 0.75
N TYR A 106 -2.12 0.89 1.38
CA TYR A 106 -3.44 0.45 0.96
C TYR A 106 -4.25 -0.14 2.12
N LEU A 107 -5.54 0.15 2.14
CA LEU A 107 -6.52 -0.43 3.05
C LEU A 107 -7.68 -0.96 2.20
N ILE A 108 -7.95 -2.26 2.30
CA ILE A 108 -8.94 -2.93 1.47
C ILE A 108 -9.55 -4.12 2.22
N GLY A 109 -10.87 -4.29 2.13
CA GLY A 109 -11.55 -5.49 2.65
C GLY A 109 -11.11 -6.72 1.85
N ASP A 110 -10.96 -7.86 2.51
CA ASP A 110 -10.44 -9.09 1.92
C ASP A 110 -11.24 -9.59 0.70
N MET A 111 -12.57 -9.51 0.73
CA MET A 111 -13.41 -9.85 -0.43
C MET A 111 -13.20 -8.90 -1.62
N ARG A 112 -12.95 -7.61 -1.34
CA ARG A 112 -12.62 -6.63 -2.38
C ARG A 112 -11.21 -6.86 -2.91
N PHE A 113 -10.27 -7.25 -2.05
CA PHE A 113 -8.91 -7.63 -2.46
C PHE A 113 -8.96 -8.82 -3.40
N ILE A 114 -9.64 -9.91 -3.02
CA ILE A 114 -9.76 -11.12 -3.85
C ILE A 114 -10.35 -10.76 -5.22
N ARG A 115 -11.55 -10.18 -5.26
CA ARG A 115 -12.23 -9.87 -6.53
C ARG A 115 -11.46 -8.86 -7.36
N GLY A 116 -10.92 -7.82 -6.71
CA GLY A 116 -10.16 -6.76 -7.37
C GLY A 116 -8.88 -7.29 -7.99
N PHE A 117 -8.12 -8.10 -7.25
CA PHE A 117 -6.92 -8.75 -7.75
C PHE A 117 -7.23 -9.66 -8.95
N GLU A 118 -8.25 -10.52 -8.81
CA GLU A 118 -8.61 -11.45 -9.90
C GLU A 118 -8.97 -10.73 -11.20
N LEU A 119 -9.68 -9.61 -11.10
CA LEU A 119 -10.07 -8.80 -12.25
C LEU A 119 -8.92 -7.98 -12.83
N GLN A 120 -8.09 -7.34 -11.99
CA GLN A 120 -6.96 -6.53 -12.45
C GLN A 120 -5.93 -7.34 -13.23
N TYR A 121 -5.66 -8.57 -12.77
CA TYR A 121 -4.60 -9.40 -13.30
C TYR A 121 -5.11 -10.55 -14.17
N SER A 122 -6.44 -10.69 -14.31
CA SER A 122 -7.06 -11.84 -14.98
C SER A 122 -6.54 -13.19 -14.44
N LYS A 123 -6.26 -13.26 -13.13
CA LYS A 123 -5.68 -14.41 -12.43
C LYS A 123 -6.58 -14.84 -11.29
N LYS A 124 -7.12 -16.06 -11.36
CA LYS A 124 -7.93 -16.59 -10.26
C LYS A 124 -7.07 -16.92 -9.04
N ILE A 125 -7.51 -16.46 -7.86
CA ILE A 125 -6.93 -16.89 -6.59
C ILE A 125 -7.50 -18.28 -6.27
N PRO A 126 -6.66 -19.29 -5.97
CA PRO A 126 -7.14 -20.63 -5.62
C PRO A 126 -8.08 -20.60 -4.42
N ASP A 127 -9.11 -21.44 -4.40
CA ASP A 127 -10.14 -21.41 -3.34
C ASP A 127 -9.57 -21.67 -1.94
N ARG A 128 -8.55 -22.53 -1.84
CA ARG A 128 -7.79 -22.73 -0.59
C ARG A 128 -7.14 -21.43 -0.09
N VAL A 129 -6.61 -20.61 -0.99
CA VAL A 129 -5.98 -19.33 -0.63
C VAL A 129 -7.04 -18.31 -0.27
N LYS A 130 -8.16 -18.24 -1.01
CA LYS A 130 -9.32 -17.41 -0.64
C LYS A 130 -9.82 -17.77 0.75
N ARG A 131 -9.90 -19.07 1.07
CA ARG A 131 -10.27 -19.57 2.39
C ARG A 131 -9.28 -19.11 3.48
N ALA A 132 -7.98 -19.27 3.24
CA ALA A 132 -6.95 -18.83 4.16
C ALA A 132 -6.99 -17.30 4.39
N ILE A 133 -7.21 -16.50 3.33
CA ILE A 133 -7.42 -15.05 3.43
C ILE A 133 -8.61 -14.73 4.34
N LYS A 134 -9.77 -15.34 4.08
CA LYS A 134 -10.99 -15.09 4.87
C LYS A 134 -10.80 -15.44 6.35
N LEU A 135 -10.08 -16.53 6.66
CA LEU A 135 -9.76 -16.91 8.03
C LEU A 135 -8.76 -15.96 8.69
N PHE A 136 -7.73 -15.54 7.95
CA PHE A 136 -6.65 -14.70 8.49
C PHE A 136 -7.06 -13.23 8.63
N TRP A 137 -8.00 -12.72 7.83
CA TRP A 137 -8.50 -11.33 7.92
C TRP A 137 -9.92 -11.19 8.44
N GLY A 138 -10.65 -12.29 8.62
CA GLY A 138 -11.81 -12.37 9.49
C GLY A 138 -13.19 -12.25 8.83
N SER A 139 -13.31 -12.51 7.53
CA SER A 139 -14.62 -12.64 6.87
C SER A 139 -15.14 -14.07 6.79
N ALA A 140 -14.40 -15.06 7.30
CA ALA A 140 -14.86 -16.44 7.38
C ALA A 140 -15.97 -16.61 8.44
N PRO A 141 -17.15 -17.16 8.10
CA PRO A 141 -18.30 -17.22 9.01
C PRO A 141 -18.10 -18.20 10.18
N ASP A 142 -17.25 -19.20 10.00
CA ASP A 142 -16.96 -20.29 10.95
C ASP A 142 -15.69 -20.05 11.77
N VAL A 143 -15.13 -18.83 11.73
CA VAL A 143 -13.87 -18.51 12.40
C VAL A 143 -13.94 -18.74 13.92
N LEU A 144 -15.05 -18.41 14.57
CA LEU A 144 -15.22 -18.58 16.02
C LEU A 144 -15.27 -20.06 16.41
N SER A 145 -15.98 -20.88 15.64
CA SER A 145 -16.04 -22.33 15.86
C SER A 145 -14.64 -22.96 15.77
N ILE A 146 -13.85 -22.53 14.79
CA ILE A 146 -12.47 -22.99 14.62
C ILE A 146 -11.58 -22.55 15.78
N ILE A 147 -11.72 -21.30 16.24
CA ILE A 147 -10.96 -20.80 17.41
C ILE A 147 -11.28 -21.63 18.66
N ASP A 148 -12.55 -21.99 18.87
CA ASP A 148 -12.98 -22.80 19.99
C ASP A 148 -12.45 -24.24 19.91
N GLU A 149 -12.42 -24.84 18.71
CA GLU A 149 -11.87 -26.19 18.48
C GLU A 149 -10.35 -26.26 18.71
N ILE A 150 -9.59 -25.28 18.19
CA ILE A 150 -8.13 -25.27 18.31
C ILE A 150 -7.70 -25.08 19.78
N ASP A 151 -8.45 -24.28 20.53
CA ASP A 151 -8.13 -23.82 21.88
C ASP A 151 -6.67 -23.34 22.02
N GLY A 152 -6.30 -22.41 21.14
CA GLY A 152 -4.93 -21.92 21.01
C GLY A 152 -4.55 -20.82 22.02
N LYS A 153 -3.24 -20.58 22.17
CA LYS A 153 -2.67 -19.53 23.02
C LYS A 153 -3.23 -18.12 22.76
N HIS A 154 -3.68 -17.85 21.54
CA HIS A 154 -4.13 -16.52 21.10
C HIS A 154 -5.65 -16.37 21.08
N LYS A 155 -6.40 -17.34 21.60
CA LYS A 155 -7.88 -17.40 21.58
C LYS A 155 -8.56 -16.07 21.93
N VAL A 156 -8.18 -15.43 23.04
CA VAL A 156 -8.78 -14.15 23.47
C VAL A 156 -8.60 -13.05 22.41
N TYR A 157 -7.43 -12.98 21.78
CA TYR A 157 -7.17 -12.03 20.70
C TYR A 157 -8.00 -12.37 19.46
N GLU A 158 -8.00 -13.64 19.06
CA GLU A 158 -8.65 -14.16 17.87
C GLU A 158 -10.16 -14.02 17.91
N VAL A 159 -10.80 -14.34 19.04
CA VAL A 159 -12.24 -14.11 19.28
C VAL A 159 -12.56 -12.63 19.15
N ARG A 160 -11.81 -11.76 19.83
CA ARG A 160 -12.05 -10.31 19.77
C ARG A 160 -11.89 -9.74 18.37
N LYS A 161 -11.00 -10.32 17.55
CA LYS A 161 -10.68 -9.83 16.20
C LYS A 161 -11.39 -10.60 15.09
N HIS A 162 -12.16 -11.63 15.44
CA HIS A 162 -12.84 -12.54 14.52
C HIS A 162 -11.90 -13.06 13.41
N ARG A 163 -10.66 -13.45 13.75
CA ARG A 163 -9.66 -13.94 12.79
C ARG A 163 -8.72 -14.96 13.41
N LEU A 164 -8.05 -15.75 12.59
CA LEU A 164 -6.91 -16.59 13.00
C LEU A 164 -5.58 -15.85 12.86
N VAL A 165 -4.64 -16.08 13.77
CA VAL A 165 -3.20 -15.78 13.60
C VAL A 165 -2.50 -16.93 12.86
N ALA A 166 -1.27 -16.72 12.40
CA ALA A 166 -0.55 -17.71 11.61
C ALA A 166 -0.36 -19.05 12.35
N GLU A 167 -0.03 -19.01 13.64
CA GLU A 167 0.10 -20.22 14.47
C GLU A 167 -1.20 -21.03 14.55
N SER A 168 -2.35 -20.38 14.79
CA SER A 168 -3.64 -21.05 14.84
C SER A 168 -4.07 -21.56 13.48
N LEU A 169 -3.85 -20.78 12.40
CA LEU A 169 -4.10 -21.24 11.03
C LEU A 169 -3.27 -22.50 10.71
N LYS A 170 -2.00 -22.54 11.13
CA LYS A 170 -1.13 -23.71 10.95
C LYS A 170 -1.62 -24.94 11.71
N LYS A 171 -2.09 -24.75 12.95
CA LYS A 171 -2.62 -25.82 13.80
C LYS A 171 -3.95 -26.37 13.26
N TYR A 172 -4.79 -25.49 12.70
CA TYR A 172 -6.04 -25.86 12.05
C TYR A 172 -5.81 -26.62 10.74
N ASP A 173 -5.07 -26.02 9.81
CA ASP A 173 -4.81 -26.59 8.50
C ASP A 173 -3.48 -26.07 7.95
N LYS A 174 -2.46 -26.93 7.97
CA LYS A 174 -1.12 -26.63 7.46
C LYS A 174 -1.13 -26.29 5.96
N ASN A 175 -2.02 -26.88 5.16
CA ASN A 175 -2.10 -26.61 3.72
C ASN A 175 -2.64 -25.19 3.45
N LEU A 176 -3.56 -24.69 4.28
CA LEU A 176 -4.02 -23.30 4.20
C LEU A 176 -2.92 -22.33 4.62
N TYR A 177 -2.17 -22.67 5.67
CA TYR A 177 -1.04 -21.88 6.15
C TYR A 177 0.06 -21.75 5.08
N ASP A 178 0.56 -22.88 4.56
CA ASP A 178 1.63 -22.85 3.54
C ASP A 178 1.12 -22.20 2.25
N GLY A 179 -0.07 -22.62 1.79
CA GLY A 179 -0.65 -22.13 0.54
C GLY A 179 -0.89 -20.62 0.52
N LEU A 180 -1.17 -19.99 1.67
CA LEU A 180 -1.32 -18.54 1.75
C LEU A 180 0.02 -17.82 1.48
N ILE A 181 1.10 -18.25 2.13
CA ILE A 181 2.42 -17.61 1.97
C ILE A 181 3.01 -17.91 0.59
N ASP A 182 2.87 -19.14 0.10
CA ASP A 182 3.33 -19.51 -1.23
C ASP A 182 2.66 -18.65 -2.29
N TRP A 183 1.33 -18.47 -2.20
CA TRP A 183 0.60 -17.61 -3.13
C TRP A 183 1.04 -16.14 -3.06
N PHE A 184 1.29 -15.60 -1.85
CA PHE A 184 1.82 -14.25 -1.69
C PHE A 184 3.20 -14.09 -2.35
N ASN A 185 4.07 -15.10 -2.25
CA ASN A 185 5.38 -15.12 -2.90
C ASN A 185 5.28 -15.20 -4.42
N GLU A 186 4.42 -16.09 -4.94
CA GLU A 186 4.20 -16.28 -6.38
C GLU A 186 3.62 -15.04 -7.06
N ASN A 187 2.85 -14.21 -6.34
CA ASN A 187 2.12 -13.07 -6.88
C ASN A 187 2.64 -11.73 -6.35
N ILE A 188 3.87 -11.70 -5.84
CA ILE A 188 4.35 -10.55 -5.08
C ILE A 188 4.53 -9.28 -5.92
N CYS A 189 4.87 -9.43 -7.21
CA CYS A 189 4.96 -8.31 -8.14
C CYS A 189 3.59 -7.68 -8.36
N GLU A 190 2.56 -8.50 -8.59
CA GLU A 190 1.18 -8.06 -8.72
C GLU A 190 0.67 -7.45 -7.41
N ILE A 191 1.07 -7.96 -6.25
CA ILE A 191 0.69 -7.36 -4.96
C ILE A 191 1.32 -5.98 -4.78
N ILE A 192 2.60 -5.81 -5.15
CA ILE A 192 3.27 -4.50 -5.17
C ILE A 192 2.52 -3.55 -6.11
N ASP A 193 2.29 -3.99 -7.34
CA ASP A 193 1.57 -3.23 -8.35
C ASP A 193 0.17 -2.82 -7.88
N PHE A 194 -0.57 -3.74 -7.27
CA PHE A 194 -1.91 -3.50 -6.75
C PHE A 194 -1.90 -2.49 -5.59
N CYS A 195 -0.87 -2.53 -4.74
CA CYS A 195 -0.75 -1.62 -3.61
C CYS A 195 -0.36 -0.20 -4.01
N PHE A 196 0.63 -0.07 -4.91
CA PHE A 196 1.27 1.20 -5.24
C PHE A 196 0.77 1.85 -6.53
N SER A 197 0.32 1.06 -7.50
CA SER A 197 -0.05 1.55 -8.83
C SER A 197 -1.55 1.46 -9.09
N ARG A 198 -2.11 0.25 -9.23
CA ARG A 198 -3.47 0.07 -9.77
C ARG A 198 -4.57 0.28 -8.74
N GLY A 199 -4.42 -0.32 -7.56
CA GLY A 199 -5.54 -0.52 -6.65
C GLY A 199 -6.77 -1.09 -7.39
N LEU A 200 -7.95 -0.56 -7.08
CA LEU A 200 -9.18 -0.94 -7.79
C LEU A 200 -9.46 -0.09 -9.02
N ALA A 201 -8.58 0.86 -9.40
CA ALA A 201 -8.87 1.77 -10.52
C ALA A 201 -8.90 1.02 -11.85
N LYS A 202 -9.94 1.23 -12.64
CA LYS A 202 -10.18 0.47 -13.88
C LYS A 202 -9.26 0.89 -15.03
N ASN A 203 -9.00 2.18 -15.15
CA ASN A 203 -8.30 2.75 -16.30
C ASN A 203 -6.82 2.97 -15.99
N GLU A 204 -5.95 2.63 -16.94
CA GLU A 204 -4.49 2.82 -16.80
C GLU A 204 -4.10 4.29 -16.55
N ASN A 205 -4.91 5.21 -17.07
CA ASN A 205 -4.74 6.65 -16.85
C ASN A 205 -4.81 7.06 -15.37
N ASP A 206 -5.37 6.22 -14.50
CA ASP A 206 -5.48 6.47 -13.07
C ASP A 206 -4.40 5.73 -12.26
N TRP A 207 -3.60 4.88 -12.89
CA TRP A 207 -2.56 4.09 -12.22
C TRP A 207 -1.30 4.92 -12.01
N ALA A 208 -0.62 4.74 -10.88
CA ALA A 208 0.64 5.43 -10.64
C ALA A 208 1.79 4.70 -11.36
N ASP A 209 2.69 5.46 -11.96
CA ASP A 209 3.90 4.94 -12.61
C ASP A 209 5.11 4.94 -11.66
N VAL A 210 5.13 5.91 -10.74
CA VAL A 210 6.28 6.19 -9.88
C VAL A 210 5.86 6.44 -8.44
N ILE A 211 6.63 5.90 -7.49
CA ILE A 211 6.53 6.24 -6.07
C ILE A 211 7.55 7.33 -5.78
N TRP A 212 7.11 8.42 -5.16
CA TRP A 212 7.98 9.53 -4.78
C TRP A 212 7.98 9.74 -3.27
N TYR A 213 9.11 9.43 -2.63
CA TYR A 213 9.35 9.85 -1.27
C TYR A 213 9.86 11.27 -1.26
N ILE A 214 9.04 12.20 -0.79
CA ILE A 214 9.38 13.61 -0.69
C ILE A 214 8.60 14.29 0.43
N ASN A 215 9.33 15.07 1.23
CA ASN A 215 8.78 15.87 2.31
C ASN A 215 9.30 17.30 2.24
N LYS A 216 8.40 18.28 2.13
CA LYS A 216 8.68 19.72 2.11
C LYS A 216 8.30 20.43 3.41
N LEU A 217 7.85 19.68 4.42
CA LEU A 217 7.53 20.18 5.75
C LEU A 217 8.72 20.08 6.73
N GLY A 218 9.87 19.57 6.28
CA GLY A 218 11.09 19.48 7.09
C GLY A 218 11.10 18.32 8.10
N GLU A 219 10.18 17.34 7.97
CA GLU A 219 10.17 16.16 8.85
C GLU A 219 11.27 15.14 8.48
N ASN A 220 11.70 15.14 7.22
CA ASN A 220 12.85 14.41 6.68
C ASN A 220 13.30 15.08 5.37
N ASP A 221 14.49 14.72 4.89
CA ASP A 221 15.15 15.30 3.71
C ASP A 221 15.16 14.36 2.48
N VAL A 222 14.43 13.24 2.54
CA VAL A 222 14.36 12.29 1.44
C VAL A 222 13.66 12.93 0.23
N ASP A 223 14.31 12.82 -0.93
CA ASP A 223 13.77 13.16 -2.25
C ASP A 223 14.19 12.05 -3.22
N GLU A 224 13.52 10.89 -3.16
CA GLU A 224 13.85 9.69 -3.94
C GLU A 224 12.63 9.17 -4.72
N LEU A 225 12.86 8.83 -6.00
CA LEU A 225 11.84 8.42 -6.96
C LEU A 225 12.12 6.98 -7.33
N PHE A 226 11.07 6.16 -7.32
CA PHE A 226 11.14 4.74 -7.59
C PHE A 226 10.12 4.40 -8.66
N PRO A 227 10.54 4.28 -9.94
CA PRO A 227 9.67 3.78 -10.99
C PRO A 227 9.17 2.37 -10.63
N ILE A 228 7.86 2.17 -10.67
CA ILE A 228 7.25 0.93 -10.16
C ILE A 228 7.65 -0.27 -11.01
N ASN A 229 7.83 -0.07 -12.31
CA ASN A 229 8.32 -1.10 -13.23
C ASN A 229 9.74 -1.60 -12.91
N GLU A 230 10.60 -0.78 -12.29
CA GLU A 230 11.94 -1.20 -11.87
C GLU A 230 11.89 -2.08 -10.61
N ILE A 231 10.89 -1.91 -9.74
CA ILE A 231 10.70 -2.76 -8.54
C ILE A 231 10.50 -4.23 -8.95
N PHE A 232 9.85 -4.49 -10.10
CA PHE A 232 9.59 -5.86 -10.57
C PHE A 232 10.83 -6.60 -11.07
N LYS A 233 11.94 -5.90 -11.34
CA LYS A 233 13.19 -6.51 -11.80
C LYS A 233 14.03 -7.10 -10.66
N ALA A 234 13.67 -6.81 -9.40
CA ALA A 234 14.36 -7.27 -8.20
C ALA A 234 14.26 -8.80 -8.02
N LYS A 235 15.39 -9.48 -7.74
CA LYS A 235 15.37 -10.92 -7.45
C LYS A 235 14.91 -11.20 -6.02
N LYS A 236 13.96 -12.15 -5.91
CA LYS A 236 13.45 -12.83 -4.71
C LYS A 236 12.76 -11.95 -3.67
N PRO A 237 11.54 -11.49 -3.97
CA PRO A 237 10.69 -10.90 -2.95
C PRO A 237 10.15 -12.05 -2.09
N GLN A 238 10.48 -12.06 -0.79
CA GLN A 238 10.02 -13.11 0.13
C GLN A 238 9.01 -12.55 1.14
N ALA A 239 7.80 -13.09 1.07
CA ALA A 239 6.78 -12.94 2.09
C ALA A 239 6.95 -14.03 3.16
N GLU A 240 6.82 -13.64 4.42
CA GLU A 240 6.85 -14.56 5.56
C GLU A 240 5.86 -14.10 6.63
N TYR A 241 5.40 -15.02 7.47
CA TYR A 241 4.62 -14.61 8.63
C TYR A 241 5.48 -13.84 9.63
N GLY A 242 4.92 -12.78 10.22
CA GLY A 242 5.57 -12.07 11.31
C GLY A 242 5.75 -12.95 12.53
N LYS A 243 6.72 -12.62 13.39
CA LYS A 243 7.05 -13.42 14.58
C LYS A 243 6.24 -13.03 15.83
N VAL A 244 5.58 -11.88 15.79
CA VAL A 244 4.89 -11.30 16.97
C VAL A 244 3.41 -11.71 17.00
N GLY A 245 2.94 -12.08 18.20
CA GLY A 245 1.53 -12.40 18.45
C GLY A 245 1.04 -13.63 17.68
N GLY A 246 1.91 -14.64 17.49
CA GLY A 246 1.59 -15.83 16.70
C GLY A 246 1.47 -15.60 15.20
N GLY A 247 2.07 -14.51 14.69
CA GLY A 247 2.01 -14.16 13.27
C GLY A 247 0.74 -13.44 12.88
N THR A 248 0.46 -12.33 13.56
CA THR A 248 -0.65 -11.41 13.24
C THR A 248 -0.48 -10.67 11.90
N THR A 249 0.72 -10.67 11.34
CA THR A 249 1.08 -9.96 10.10
C THR A 249 1.76 -10.90 9.11
N ILE A 250 1.76 -10.52 7.84
CA ILE A 250 2.66 -11.08 6.83
C ILE A 250 3.65 -9.98 6.47
N GLN A 251 4.94 -10.26 6.66
CA GLN A 251 6.03 -9.40 6.22
C GLN A 251 6.13 -9.49 4.70
N LEU A 252 6.30 -8.33 4.07
CA LEU A 252 6.41 -8.20 2.63
C LEU A 252 7.77 -7.57 2.28
N PRO A 253 8.28 -7.79 1.07
CA PRO A 253 9.52 -7.20 0.56
C PRO A 253 9.50 -5.67 0.60
N PHE A 254 8.33 -5.02 0.52
CA PHE A 254 8.19 -3.57 0.58
C PHE A 254 7.69 -3.04 1.94
N GLY A 255 7.35 -3.92 2.89
CA GLY A 255 6.69 -3.54 4.14
C GLY A 255 6.05 -4.73 4.85
N PHE A 256 4.76 -4.66 5.14
CA PHE A 256 3.98 -5.76 5.73
C PHE A 256 2.48 -5.53 5.50
N VAL A 257 1.68 -6.57 5.67
CA VAL A 257 0.22 -6.49 5.72
C VAL A 257 -0.29 -6.99 7.07
N GLN A 258 -1.26 -6.28 7.62
CA GLN A 258 -1.86 -6.61 8.90
C GLN A 258 -3.39 -6.53 8.85
N TRP A 259 -4.03 -7.14 9.83
CA TRP A 259 -5.44 -6.88 10.10
C TRP A 259 -5.61 -5.50 10.73
N HIS A 260 -6.52 -4.69 10.19
CA HIS A 260 -6.92 -3.43 10.79
C HIS A 260 -8.39 -3.18 10.50
N GLN A 261 -9.22 -3.12 11.55
CA GLN A 261 -10.67 -2.85 11.41
C GLN A 261 -11.34 -3.77 10.37
N GLU A 262 -11.10 -5.07 10.49
CA GLU A 262 -11.69 -6.10 9.59
C GLU A 262 -11.23 -5.98 8.12
N GLN A 263 -10.11 -5.30 7.89
CA GLN A 263 -9.54 -5.07 6.56
C GLN A 263 -8.06 -5.46 6.50
N MET A 264 -7.59 -5.66 5.27
CA MET A 264 -6.18 -5.81 4.95
C MET A 264 -5.55 -4.42 4.86
N GLN A 265 -4.64 -4.12 5.78
CA GLN A 265 -3.87 -2.88 5.78
C GLN A 265 -2.43 -3.16 5.38
N PHE A 266 -2.09 -2.78 4.15
CA PHE A 266 -0.75 -2.86 3.60
C PHE A 266 0.03 -1.62 4.01
N HIS A 267 1.24 -1.84 4.49
CA HIS A 267 2.20 -0.82 4.87
C HIS A 267 3.42 -0.87 3.96
N HIS A 268 4.03 0.30 3.76
CA HIS A 268 5.29 0.45 3.05
C HIS A 268 6.42 0.86 4.01
N SER A 269 7.65 0.60 3.60
CA SER A 269 8.88 1.08 4.21
C SER A 269 9.82 1.56 3.10
N TYR A 270 10.29 2.80 3.23
CA TYR A 270 11.23 3.42 2.31
C TYR A 270 12.50 2.58 2.13
N GLU A 271 13.13 2.16 3.22
CA GLU A 271 14.35 1.34 3.18
C GLU A 271 14.13 0.03 2.43
N LYS A 272 12.97 -0.62 2.66
CA LYS A 272 12.61 -1.85 1.96
C LYS A 272 12.39 -1.62 0.46
N ILE A 273 11.66 -0.56 0.07
CA ILE A 273 11.49 -0.23 -1.37
C ILE A 273 12.82 0.11 -2.02
N LYS A 274 13.66 0.91 -1.35
CA LYS A 274 14.99 1.29 -1.81
C LYS A 274 15.88 0.06 -2.03
N ALA A 275 15.79 -0.93 -1.15
CA ALA A 275 16.53 -2.18 -1.26
C ALA A 275 16.04 -3.08 -2.42
N LEU A 276 14.83 -2.88 -2.97
CA LEU A 276 14.36 -3.65 -4.13
C LEU A 276 14.94 -3.14 -5.45
N ILE A 277 15.36 -1.88 -5.52
CA ILE A 277 15.85 -1.28 -6.78
C ILE A 277 17.40 -1.28 -6.86
N LYS A 278 18.08 -1.60 -5.76
CA LYS A 278 19.54 -1.72 -5.68
C LYS A 278 20.01 -3.14 -5.93
#